data_AF-A0A830B2R1-F1
#
_entry.id   AF-A0A830B2R1-F1
#
_cell.length_a   1.000
_cell.length_b   1.000
_cell.length_c   1.000
_cell.angle_alpha   90.00
_cell.angle_beta   90.00
_cell.angle_gamma   90.00
#
_symmetry.space_group_name_H-M   'P 1'
#
loop_
_entity.id
_entity.type
_entity.pdbx_description
1 polymer ?
#
loop_
_entity_poly.entity_id
_entity_poly.type
_entity_poly.pdbx_seq_one_letter_code
_entity_poly.pdbx_strand_id
1 'polypeptide(L)'
;MASTSAPRNSAAHGRITSAASTLYSDNQTLIAEIRKATIMMKETAVDLERDNKSEMVTKLENSVVELVKASEDCTHLSNTIQSIGHEYQPGDEITNFSKLFDDKIKRFKADSSTVAEKHLWVRQFREAIWNVHHAGQPMPGEEQEDIVMTSTESNLRNVTCPLTGKPITELADPVRSVDCKHIYEKQAIMQHIRSKAAAQGRCPVAGCPKKLQADRVVCDPLLPIEIDELRSMSKQQTRADVIEDFTELDEDD
;
A
#
# COMPACT_ATOMS: atom_id res chain seq x y z
N MET A 1 40.73 -25.25 -25.69
CA MET A 1 40.40 -24.05 -24.90
C MET A 1 39.27 -23.33 -25.61
N ALA A 2 38.02 -23.56 -25.20
CA ALA A 2 36.86 -22.89 -25.80
C ALA A 2 36.69 -21.53 -25.10
N SER A 3 36.95 -20.44 -25.81
CA SER A 3 36.70 -19.08 -25.33
C SER A 3 35.19 -18.84 -25.27
N THR A 4 34.63 -18.85 -24.07
CA THR A 4 33.25 -18.42 -23.81
C THR A 4 33.22 -16.90 -23.68
N SER A 5 33.27 -16.19 -24.79
CA SER A 5 32.94 -14.76 -24.83
C SER A 5 31.42 -14.62 -24.83
N ALA A 6 30.82 -14.40 -23.66
CA ALA A 6 29.44 -13.92 -23.59
C ALA A 6 29.34 -12.58 -24.35
N PRO A 7 28.26 -12.34 -25.13
CA PRO A 7 28.14 -11.12 -25.91
C PRO A 7 28.10 -9.90 -24.98
N ARG A 8 28.99 -8.92 -25.23
CA ARG A 8 29.18 -7.70 -24.41
C ARG A 8 27.85 -6.96 -24.13
N ASN A 9 26.87 -7.07 -25.02
CA ASN A 9 25.55 -6.44 -24.90
C ASN A 9 24.68 -7.05 -23.78
N SER A 10 24.81 -8.35 -23.50
CA SER A 10 24.06 -9.01 -22.40
C SER A 10 24.55 -8.53 -21.03
N ALA A 11 25.85 -8.31 -20.88
CA ALA A 11 26.44 -7.83 -19.64
C ALA A 11 26.06 -6.37 -19.33
N ALA A 12 25.96 -5.51 -20.36
CA ALA A 12 25.53 -4.12 -20.19
C ALA A 12 24.04 -4.01 -19.82
N HIS A 13 23.18 -4.77 -20.50
CA HIS A 13 21.76 -4.85 -20.16
C HIS A 13 21.54 -5.33 -18.71
N GLY A 14 22.22 -6.42 -18.30
CA GLY A 14 22.11 -6.92 -16.93
C GLY A 14 22.53 -5.91 -15.85
N ARG A 15 23.53 -5.05 -16.13
CA ARG A 15 23.92 -3.97 -15.22
C ARG A 15 22.85 -2.89 -15.09
N ILE A 16 22.19 -2.52 -16.19
CA ILE A 16 21.12 -1.52 -16.19
C ILE A 16 19.91 -2.05 -15.43
N THR A 17 19.49 -3.29 -15.70
CA THR A 17 18.39 -3.93 -14.98
C THR A 17 18.68 -4.04 -13.49
N SER A 18 19.91 -4.40 -13.11
CA SER A 18 20.33 -4.45 -11.71
C SER A 18 20.28 -3.07 -11.05
N ALA A 19 20.83 -2.04 -11.70
CA ALA A 19 20.84 -0.67 -11.16
C ALA A 19 19.41 -0.12 -10.99
N ALA A 20 18.54 -0.35 -11.99
CA ALA A 20 17.14 0.03 -11.93
C ALA A 20 16.39 -0.69 -10.79
N SER A 21 16.70 -1.97 -10.56
CA SER A 21 16.11 -2.75 -9.46
C SER A 21 16.54 -2.24 -8.09
N THR A 22 17.82 -1.88 -7.93
CA THR A 22 18.33 -1.26 -6.69
C THR A 22 17.65 0.08 -6.42
N LEU A 23 17.64 0.98 -7.40
CA LEU A 23 17.00 2.29 -7.27
C LEU A 23 15.50 2.17 -6.98
N TYR A 24 14.82 1.21 -7.62
CA TYR A 24 13.42 0.90 -7.33
C TYR A 24 13.24 0.51 -5.86
N SER A 25 14.05 -0.43 -5.36
CA SER A 25 13.99 -0.90 -3.97
C SER A 25 14.25 0.23 -2.96
N ASP A 26 15.24 1.08 -3.22
CA ASP A 26 15.56 2.22 -2.36
C ASP A 26 14.40 3.21 -2.32
N ASN A 27 13.79 3.49 -3.47
CA ASN A 27 12.61 4.35 -3.55
C ASN A 27 11.40 3.75 -2.83
N GLN A 28 11.16 2.43 -2.92
CA GLN A 28 10.08 1.77 -2.17
C GLN A 28 10.28 1.92 -0.65
N THR A 29 11.54 1.88 -0.19
CA THR A 29 11.88 2.12 1.22
C THR A 29 11.56 3.57 1.61
N LEU A 30 11.92 4.55 0.79
CA LEU A 30 11.60 5.96 1.03
C LEU A 30 10.07 6.20 1.08
N ILE A 31 9.32 5.63 0.14
CA ILE A 31 7.85 5.74 0.10
C ILE A 31 7.23 5.15 1.38
N ALA A 32 7.77 4.05 1.88
CA ALA A 32 7.34 3.47 3.15
C ALA A 32 7.62 4.38 4.35
N GLU A 33 8.78 5.04 4.40
CA GLU A 33 9.08 6.03 5.45
C GLU A 33 8.18 7.26 5.36
N ILE A 34 7.88 7.75 4.14
CA ILE A 34 6.91 8.83 3.95
C ILE A 34 5.54 8.44 4.52
N ARG A 35 5.09 7.21 4.25
CA ARG A 35 3.81 6.71 4.79
C ARG A 35 3.81 6.68 6.32
N LYS A 36 4.87 6.17 6.95
CA LYS A 36 5.01 6.21 8.42
C LYS A 36 4.95 7.63 8.96
N ALA A 37 5.61 8.58 8.29
CA ALA A 37 5.56 9.98 8.67
C ALA A 37 4.13 10.54 8.59
N THR A 38 3.37 10.23 7.53
CA THR A 38 1.96 10.63 7.42
C THR A 38 1.09 10.05 8.54
N ILE A 39 1.31 8.81 8.96
CA ILE A 39 0.60 8.22 10.11
C ILE A 39 0.91 8.97 11.40
N MET A 40 2.19 9.26 11.67
CA MET A 40 2.58 10.02 12.86
C MET A 40 2.01 11.45 12.84
N MET A 41 1.97 12.09 11.66
CA MET A 41 1.33 13.39 11.49
C MET A 41 -0.17 13.32 11.79
N LYS A 42 -0.86 12.24 11.37
CA LYS A 42 -2.28 12.00 11.71
C LYS A 42 -2.50 11.90 13.22
N GLU A 43 -1.69 11.10 13.91
CA GLU A 43 -1.78 10.95 15.36
C GLU A 43 -1.51 12.27 16.08
N THR A 44 -0.50 13.02 15.62
CA THR A 44 -0.19 14.35 16.14
C THR A 44 -1.34 15.33 15.90
N ALA A 45 -1.99 15.28 14.72
CA ALA A 45 -3.13 16.14 14.40
C ALA A 45 -4.33 15.88 15.32
N VAL A 46 -4.58 14.61 15.64
CA VAL A 46 -5.62 14.20 16.60
C VAL A 46 -5.36 14.79 17.98
N ASP A 47 -4.12 14.75 18.47
CA ASP A 47 -3.76 15.33 19.75
C ASP A 47 -3.83 16.88 19.75
N LEU A 48 -3.43 17.52 18.64
CA LEU A 48 -3.58 18.97 18.46
C LEU A 48 -5.06 19.40 18.43
N GLU A 49 -5.93 18.60 17.83
CA GLU A 49 -7.37 18.87 17.79
C GLU A 49 -7.97 18.75 19.20
N ARG A 50 -7.60 17.73 19.98
CA ARG A 50 -7.99 17.61 21.40
C ARG A 50 -7.57 18.82 22.24
N ASP A 51 -6.41 19.38 21.93
CA ASP A 51 -5.87 20.60 22.54
C ASP A 51 -6.51 21.90 22.01
N ASN A 52 -7.48 21.83 21.08
CA ASN A 52 -8.10 22.97 20.39
C ASN A 52 -7.10 23.87 19.64
N LYS A 53 -6.01 23.30 19.11
CA LYS A 53 -4.97 24.02 18.35
C LYS A 53 -5.25 23.99 16.84
N SER A 54 -6.43 24.42 16.43
CA SER A 54 -6.92 24.28 15.05
C SER A 54 -6.02 24.94 13.99
N GLU A 55 -5.31 26.03 14.32
CA GLU A 55 -4.35 26.64 13.38
C GLU A 55 -3.19 25.68 13.05
N MET A 56 -2.70 24.93 14.05
CA MET A 56 -1.64 23.95 13.85
C MET A 56 -2.14 22.72 13.09
N VAL A 57 -3.38 22.29 13.35
CA VAL A 57 -4.04 21.20 12.61
C VAL A 57 -4.13 21.54 11.13
N THR A 58 -4.60 22.74 10.77
CA THR A 58 -4.67 23.19 9.37
C THR A 58 -3.30 23.26 8.70
N LYS A 59 -2.26 23.75 9.40
CA LYS A 59 -0.89 23.75 8.86
C LYS A 59 -0.39 22.32 8.60
N LEU A 60 -0.65 21.42 9.54
CA LEU A 60 -0.25 20.02 9.44
C LEU A 60 -1.00 19.30 8.31
N GLU A 61 -2.29 19.57 8.12
CA GLU A 61 -3.08 19.05 7.00
C GLU A 61 -2.50 19.47 5.65
N ASN A 62 -2.18 20.75 5.48
CA ASN A 62 -1.56 21.25 4.24
C ASN A 62 -0.22 20.53 3.97
N SER A 63 0.60 20.34 5.01
CA SER A 63 1.85 19.57 4.89
C SER A 63 1.62 18.11 4.54
N VAL A 64 0.59 17.45 5.09
CA VAL A 64 0.21 16.09 4.70
C VAL A 64 -0.20 16.04 3.23
N VAL A 65 -1.02 16.97 2.77
CA VAL A 65 -1.46 17.03 1.36
C VAL A 65 -0.27 17.19 0.41
N GLU A 66 0.70 18.04 0.75
CA GLU A 66 1.94 18.18 -0.03
C GLU A 66 2.80 16.92 0.00
N LEU A 67 2.95 16.29 1.16
CA LEU A 67 3.75 15.09 1.33
C LEU A 67 3.16 13.89 0.58
N VAL A 68 1.83 13.71 0.60
CA VAL A 68 1.14 12.67 -0.16
C VAL A 68 1.35 12.86 -1.66
N LYS A 69 1.23 14.09 -2.18
CA LYS A 69 1.53 14.38 -3.59
C LYS A 69 2.98 14.02 -3.95
N ALA A 70 3.94 14.39 -3.10
CA ALA A 70 5.35 14.05 -3.32
C ALA A 70 5.59 12.53 -3.30
N SER A 71 4.91 11.78 -2.42
CA SER A 71 4.99 10.32 -2.33
C SER A 71 4.51 9.63 -3.62
N GLU A 72 3.43 10.15 -4.21
CA GLU A 72 2.91 9.65 -5.48
C GLU A 72 3.88 9.90 -6.62
N ASP A 73 4.42 11.12 -6.71
CA ASP A 73 5.46 11.45 -7.68
C ASP A 73 6.67 10.50 -7.54
N CYS A 74 7.14 10.24 -6.31
CA CYS A 74 8.18 9.24 -6.04
C CYS A 74 7.79 7.83 -6.52
N THR A 75 6.55 7.41 -6.30
CA THR A 75 6.03 6.11 -6.74
C THR A 75 6.04 6.01 -8.27
N HIS A 76 5.56 7.04 -8.96
CA HIS A 76 5.54 7.10 -10.42
C HIS A 76 6.94 7.08 -11.01
N LEU A 77 7.87 7.88 -10.45
CA LEU A 77 9.27 7.89 -10.88
C LEU A 77 9.93 6.53 -10.65
N SER A 78 9.69 5.90 -9.50
CA SER A 78 10.22 4.57 -9.17
C SER A 78 9.76 3.50 -10.16
N ASN A 79 8.46 3.44 -10.45
CA ASN A 79 7.88 2.52 -11.43
C ASN A 79 8.45 2.76 -12.84
N THR A 80 8.67 4.03 -13.20
CA THR A 80 9.28 4.40 -14.48
C THR A 80 10.71 3.87 -14.58
N ILE A 81 11.53 4.04 -13.54
CA ILE A 81 12.91 3.51 -13.48
C ILE A 81 12.91 1.99 -13.68
N GLN A 82 12.06 1.27 -12.93
CA GLN A 82 11.97 -0.19 -13.01
C GLN A 82 11.57 -0.65 -14.42
N SER A 83 10.54 -0.03 -14.99
CA SER A 83 10.04 -0.36 -16.33
C SER A 83 11.10 -0.10 -17.42
N ILE A 84 11.91 0.96 -17.29
CA ILE A 84 13.07 1.16 -18.18
C ILE A 84 14.10 0.06 -18.02
N GLY A 85 14.41 -0.33 -16.78
CA GLY A 85 15.34 -1.43 -16.50
C GLY A 85 14.93 -2.76 -17.12
N HIS A 86 13.64 -3.04 -17.21
CA HIS A 86 13.10 -4.27 -17.81
C HIS A 86 12.97 -4.21 -19.34
N GLU A 87 12.59 -3.06 -19.89
CA GLU A 87 12.29 -2.92 -21.32
C GLU A 87 13.51 -2.52 -22.17
N TYR A 88 14.54 -1.95 -21.55
CA TYR A 88 15.68 -1.41 -22.29
C TYR A 88 16.44 -2.50 -23.04
N GLN A 89 16.55 -2.39 -24.36
CA GLN A 89 17.43 -3.22 -25.17
C GLN A 89 18.56 -2.36 -25.76
N PRO A 90 19.83 -2.80 -25.66
CA PRO A 90 20.94 -2.08 -26.28
C PRO A 90 20.78 -2.03 -27.80
N GLY A 91 20.64 -0.82 -28.36
CA GLY A 91 20.69 -0.59 -29.81
C GLY A 91 22.11 -0.29 -30.29
N ASP A 92 22.24 -0.05 -31.59
CA ASP A 92 23.53 0.29 -32.23
C ASP A 92 24.00 1.72 -31.88
N GLU A 93 23.09 2.60 -31.48
CA GLU A 93 23.37 3.99 -31.08
C GLU A 93 23.39 4.18 -29.54
N ILE A 94 24.18 5.15 -29.08
CA ILE A 94 24.22 5.55 -27.66
C ILE A 94 22.85 6.06 -27.23
N THR A 95 22.27 5.43 -26.20
CA THR A 95 20.96 5.80 -25.67
C THR A 95 21.06 7.05 -24.79
N ASN A 96 20.21 8.04 -25.05
CA ASN A 96 20.01 9.16 -24.14
C ASN A 96 18.96 8.80 -23.07
N PHE A 97 19.42 8.31 -21.92
CA PHE A 97 18.55 7.89 -20.82
C PHE A 97 17.73 9.03 -20.21
N SER A 98 18.23 10.27 -20.22
CA SER A 98 17.47 11.43 -19.73
C SER A 98 16.22 11.64 -20.57
N LYS A 99 16.37 11.66 -21.90
CA LYS A 99 15.25 11.82 -22.82
C LYS A 99 14.27 10.65 -22.72
N LEU A 100 14.79 9.42 -22.63
CA LEU A 100 13.96 8.22 -22.51
C LEU A 100 13.12 8.23 -21.22
N PHE A 101 13.71 8.70 -20.12
CA PHE A 101 13.02 8.88 -18.84
C PHE A 101 11.94 9.97 -18.93
N ASP A 102 12.28 11.14 -19.46
CA ASP A 102 11.35 12.27 -19.61
C ASP A 102 10.16 11.92 -20.51
N ASP A 103 10.42 11.24 -21.64
CA ASP A 103 9.38 10.82 -22.57
C ASP A 103 8.42 9.81 -21.91
N LYS A 104 8.95 8.92 -21.06
CA LYS A 104 8.14 7.94 -20.34
C LYS A 104 7.31 8.58 -19.24
N ILE A 105 7.86 9.53 -18.48
CA ILE A 105 7.11 10.33 -17.50
C ILE A 105 5.98 11.11 -18.17
N LYS A 106 6.25 11.75 -19.31
CA LYS A 106 5.23 12.52 -20.05
C LYS A 106 4.05 11.64 -20.48
N ARG A 107 4.32 10.42 -20.94
CA ARG A 107 3.28 9.43 -21.28
C ARG A 107 2.48 9.04 -20.03
N PHE A 108 3.17 8.68 -18.95
CA PHE A 108 2.50 8.33 -17.70
C PHE A 108 1.63 9.45 -17.12
N LYS A 109 2.08 10.70 -17.17
CA LYS A 109 1.29 11.87 -16.72
C LYS A 109 0.04 12.12 -17.56
N ALA A 110 0.05 11.73 -18.83
CA ALA A 110 -1.13 11.79 -19.69
C ALA A 110 -2.15 10.68 -19.38
N ASP A 111 -1.67 9.53 -18.88
CA ASP A 111 -2.49 8.36 -18.55
C ASP A 111 -2.97 8.34 -17.08
N SER A 112 -2.28 9.03 -16.18
CA SER A 112 -2.58 9.05 -14.74
C SER A 112 -3.73 10.02 -14.42
N SER A 113 -4.97 9.54 -14.60
CA SER A 113 -6.16 10.06 -13.91
C SER A 113 -6.33 9.36 -12.54
N THR A 114 -5.29 9.32 -11.73
CA THR A 114 -5.35 8.76 -10.37
C THR A 114 -5.67 9.88 -9.39
N VAL A 115 -6.95 10.27 -9.39
CA VAL A 115 -7.54 11.14 -8.36
C VAL A 115 -7.96 10.30 -7.14
N ALA A 116 -8.21 9.00 -7.28
CA ALA A 116 -8.81 8.17 -6.23
C ALA A 116 -7.91 7.89 -5.01
N GLU A 117 -6.62 7.52 -5.19
CA GLU A 117 -5.73 7.22 -4.05
C GLU A 117 -5.34 8.48 -3.24
N LYS A 118 -5.20 9.64 -3.92
CA LYS A 118 -5.01 10.97 -3.30
C LYS A 118 -6.05 11.27 -2.24
N HIS A 119 -7.30 10.92 -2.56
CA HIS A 119 -8.43 11.17 -1.68
C HIS A 119 -8.39 10.26 -0.45
N LEU A 120 -7.92 9.01 -0.54
CA LEU A 120 -8.06 8.07 0.58
C LEU A 120 -7.22 8.44 1.80
N TRP A 121 -5.92 8.74 1.64
CA TRP A 121 -5.06 9.06 2.79
C TRP A 121 -5.39 10.41 3.41
N VAL A 122 -5.66 11.41 2.57
CA VAL A 122 -6.09 12.74 3.05
C VAL A 122 -7.46 12.66 3.72
N ARG A 123 -8.37 11.82 3.21
CA ARG A 123 -9.66 11.55 3.84
C ARG A 123 -9.50 10.88 5.19
N GLN A 124 -8.72 9.80 5.29
CA GLN A 124 -8.44 9.13 6.56
C GLN A 124 -7.82 10.09 7.59
N PHE A 125 -6.96 11.01 7.14
CA PHE A 125 -6.40 12.05 7.99
C PHE A 125 -7.49 13.00 8.51
N ARG A 126 -8.34 13.53 7.63
CA ARG A 126 -9.46 14.41 8.00
C ARG A 126 -10.47 13.72 8.89
N GLU A 127 -10.74 12.45 8.63
CA GLU A 127 -11.72 11.63 9.37
C GLU A 127 -11.25 11.38 10.79
N ALA A 128 -9.96 11.08 10.97
CA ALA A 128 -9.38 10.95 12.29
C ALA A 128 -9.51 12.23 13.12
N ILE A 129 -9.33 13.41 12.50
CA ILE A 129 -9.51 14.72 13.15
C ILE A 129 -10.99 14.96 13.46
N TRP A 130 -11.88 14.75 12.49
CA TRP A 130 -13.33 14.93 12.65
C TRP A 130 -13.89 14.11 13.82
N ASN A 131 -13.46 12.85 13.91
CA ASN A 131 -13.88 11.89 14.94
C ASN A 131 -13.50 12.31 16.36
N VAL A 132 -12.59 13.28 16.56
CA VAL A 132 -12.24 13.80 17.90
C VAL A 132 -13.45 14.43 18.59
N HIS A 133 -14.28 15.15 17.84
CA HIS A 133 -15.46 15.86 18.36
C HIS A 133 -16.79 15.31 17.86
N HIS A 134 -16.76 14.41 16.87
CA HIS A 134 -17.94 13.93 16.17
C HIS A 134 -17.93 12.40 16.02
N ALA A 135 -17.43 11.68 17.02
CA ALA A 135 -17.37 10.22 17.01
C ALA A 135 -18.74 9.60 16.67
N GLY A 136 -18.76 8.72 15.68
CA GLY A 136 -19.98 8.06 15.19
C GLY A 136 -20.82 8.90 14.21
N GLN A 137 -20.41 10.13 13.88
CA GLN A 137 -21.06 10.95 12.86
C GLN A 137 -20.21 10.98 11.58
N PRO A 138 -20.83 10.79 10.40
CA PRO A 138 -20.12 10.91 9.13
C PRO A 138 -19.63 12.35 8.93
N MET A 139 -18.48 12.50 8.27
CA MET A 139 -17.93 13.82 7.96
C MET A 139 -18.81 14.57 6.93
N PRO A 140 -19.14 15.86 7.15
CA PRO A 140 -19.96 16.64 6.22
C PRO A 140 -19.28 16.85 4.87
N GLY A 141 -20.04 16.73 3.77
CA GLY A 141 -19.56 16.96 2.40
C GLY A 141 -19.31 15.71 1.57
N GLU A 142 -19.60 14.52 2.10
CA GLU A 142 -19.41 13.23 1.42
C GLU A 142 -20.72 12.55 0.95
N GLU A 143 -21.84 13.28 0.88
CA GLU A 143 -23.17 12.71 0.55
C GLU A 143 -23.37 12.29 -0.94
N GLN A 144 -22.33 12.21 -1.77
CA GLN A 144 -22.46 11.83 -3.19
C GLN A 144 -21.52 10.72 -3.68
N GLU A 145 -20.70 10.13 -2.82
CA GLU A 145 -20.05 8.86 -3.13
C GLU A 145 -20.77 7.79 -2.32
N ASP A 146 -21.60 7.02 -3.01
CA ASP A 146 -22.43 5.92 -2.52
C ASP A 146 -22.02 5.36 -1.17
N ILE A 147 -23.02 5.22 -0.28
CA ILE A 147 -22.98 4.38 0.91
C ILE A 147 -22.58 2.96 0.49
N VAL A 148 -21.29 2.71 0.37
CA VAL A 148 -20.71 1.37 0.43
C VAL A 148 -20.42 1.15 1.92
N MET A 149 -21.50 0.85 2.66
CA MET A 149 -21.40 0.15 3.94
C MET A 149 -20.81 -1.25 3.68
N THR A 150 -19.50 -1.31 3.43
CA THR A 150 -18.75 -2.56 3.54
C THR A 150 -17.28 -2.22 3.80
N SER A 151 -16.92 -2.06 5.07
CA SER A 151 -15.82 -2.82 5.69
C SER A 151 -14.44 -2.82 4.99
N THR A 152 -14.03 -1.77 4.29
CA THR A 152 -12.64 -1.64 3.78
C THR A 152 -12.08 -0.24 4.02
N GLU A 153 -11.93 0.12 5.29
CA GLU A 153 -11.09 1.25 5.71
C GLU A 153 -9.58 0.96 5.57
N SER A 154 -9.22 -0.20 5.00
CA SER A 154 -7.84 -0.62 4.82
C SER A 154 -7.54 -0.87 3.34
N ASN A 155 -6.34 -0.47 2.91
CA ASN A 155 -5.80 -0.76 1.58
C ASN A 155 -5.51 -2.26 1.35
N LEU A 156 -5.83 -3.11 2.33
CA LEU A 156 -5.60 -4.55 2.30
C LEU A 156 -6.74 -5.25 1.55
N ARG A 157 -6.40 -6.07 0.56
CA ARG A 157 -7.39 -6.71 -0.31
C ARG A 157 -8.17 -7.86 0.34
N ASN A 158 -7.68 -8.36 1.46
CA ASN A 158 -8.33 -9.38 2.26
C ASN A 158 -8.13 -9.05 3.73
N VAL A 159 -8.90 -9.68 4.62
CA VAL A 159 -8.80 -9.52 6.08
C VAL A 159 -8.23 -10.76 6.76
N THR A 160 -8.35 -11.92 6.12
CA THR A 160 -7.81 -13.21 6.58
C THR A 160 -6.96 -13.85 5.49
N CYS A 161 -5.98 -14.65 5.88
CA CYS A 161 -5.20 -15.46 4.96
C CYS A 161 -6.08 -16.59 4.39
N PRO A 162 -6.26 -16.69 3.06
CA PRO A 162 -7.12 -17.71 2.45
C PRO A 162 -6.67 -19.16 2.66
N LEU A 163 -5.41 -19.38 3.08
CA LEU A 163 -4.83 -20.71 3.28
C LEU A 163 -4.84 -21.15 4.74
N THR A 164 -4.56 -20.24 5.68
CA THR A 164 -4.46 -20.55 7.11
C THR A 164 -5.71 -20.15 7.89
N GLY A 165 -6.58 -19.32 7.31
CA GLY A 165 -7.75 -18.74 7.99
C GLY A 165 -7.41 -17.65 9.01
N LYS A 166 -6.12 -17.46 9.34
CA LYS A 166 -5.69 -16.46 10.33
C LYS A 166 -5.99 -15.04 9.86
N PRO A 167 -6.38 -14.11 10.75
CA PRO A 167 -6.49 -12.71 10.39
C PRO A 167 -5.11 -12.17 10.01
N ILE A 168 -5.08 -11.22 9.06
CA ILE A 168 -3.82 -10.68 8.53
C ILE A 168 -3.00 -10.00 9.62
N THR A 169 -3.69 -9.40 10.59
CA THR A 169 -3.10 -8.77 11.77
C THR A 169 -2.32 -9.75 12.65
N GLU A 170 -2.52 -11.06 12.53
CA GLU A 170 -1.85 -12.12 13.31
C GLU A 170 -0.88 -12.98 12.50
N LEU A 171 -0.61 -12.62 11.24
CA LEU A 171 0.35 -13.35 10.42
C LEU A 171 1.78 -13.11 10.91
N ALA A 172 2.59 -14.18 10.91
CA ALA A 172 3.97 -14.12 11.36
C ALA A 172 4.89 -13.55 10.27
N ASP A 173 4.76 -14.04 9.03
CA ASP A 173 5.50 -13.55 7.86
C ASP A 173 4.48 -13.25 6.73
N PRO A 174 3.82 -12.07 6.77
CA PRO A 174 2.84 -11.69 5.78
C PRO A 174 3.52 -11.38 4.44
N VAL A 175 2.98 -11.96 3.37
CA VAL A 175 3.45 -11.71 2.00
C VAL A 175 2.28 -11.40 1.08
N ARG A 176 2.52 -10.55 0.09
CA ARG A 176 1.53 -10.09 -0.89
C ARG A 176 1.92 -10.52 -2.30
N SER A 177 0.93 -10.93 -3.08
CA SER A 177 1.12 -11.15 -4.51
C SER A 177 1.18 -9.82 -5.27
N VAL A 178 2.18 -9.63 -6.11
CA VAL A 178 2.30 -8.43 -6.97
C VAL A 178 1.15 -8.37 -7.99
N ASP A 179 0.65 -9.52 -8.46
CA ASP A 179 -0.38 -9.59 -9.52
C ASP A 179 -1.81 -9.38 -9.03
N CYS A 180 -2.10 -9.82 -7.81
CA CYS A 180 -3.45 -9.79 -7.26
C CYS A 180 -3.54 -9.10 -5.92
N LYS A 181 -2.47 -8.57 -5.33
CA LYS A 181 -2.46 -7.86 -4.05
C LYS A 181 -3.05 -8.62 -2.84
N HIS A 182 -3.43 -9.90 -2.99
CA HIS A 182 -3.88 -10.73 -1.87
C HIS A 182 -2.69 -11.11 -0.98
N ILE A 183 -2.99 -11.23 0.31
CA ILE A 183 -2.02 -11.39 1.40
C ILE A 183 -2.12 -12.79 1.98
N TYR A 184 -0.98 -13.39 2.26
CA TYR A 184 -0.84 -14.76 2.73
C TYR A 184 0.20 -14.89 3.84
N GLU A 185 0.11 -15.97 4.61
CA GLU A 185 1.23 -16.47 5.41
C GLU A 185 2.28 -17.09 4.47
N LYS A 186 3.53 -16.64 4.55
CA LYS A 186 4.60 -17.05 3.62
C LYS A 186 4.82 -18.55 3.56
N GLN A 187 4.85 -19.23 4.70
CA GLN A 187 5.07 -20.68 4.73
C GLN A 187 3.94 -21.43 4.01
N ALA A 188 2.70 -21.04 4.28
CA ALA A 188 1.52 -21.66 3.69
C ALA A 188 1.46 -21.44 2.17
N ILE A 189 1.72 -20.22 1.71
CA ILE A 189 1.64 -19.93 0.26
C ILE A 189 2.77 -20.58 -0.52
N MET A 190 3.98 -20.65 0.05
CA MET A 190 5.11 -21.33 -0.59
C MET A 190 4.87 -22.83 -0.69
N GLN A 191 4.23 -23.43 0.31
CA GLN A 191 3.80 -24.83 0.23
C GLN A 191 2.71 -25.03 -0.81
N HIS A 192 1.72 -24.12 -0.88
CA HIS A 192 0.64 -24.15 -1.87
C HIS A 192 1.20 -24.12 -3.29
N ILE A 193 2.11 -23.19 -3.60
CA ILE A 193 2.75 -23.06 -4.92
C ILE A 193 3.54 -24.32 -5.30
N ARG A 194 4.18 -24.98 -4.33
CA ARG A 194 4.96 -26.21 -4.56
C ARG A 194 4.11 -27.48 -4.67
N SER A 195 2.86 -27.46 -4.19
CA SER A 195 2.01 -28.64 -4.12
C SER A 195 1.38 -29.02 -5.47
N LYS A 196 1.20 -30.33 -5.71
CA LYS A 196 0.53 -30.85 -6.93
C LYS A 196 -0.94 -30.42 -7.06
N ALA A 197 -1.62 -30.08 -5.96
CA ALA A 197 -2.98 -29.54 -5.96
C ALA A 197 -3.06 -28.16 -6.65
N ALA A 198 -1.92 -27.47 -6.77
CA ALA A 198 -1.73 -26.24 -7.53
C ALA A 198 -1.05 -26.48 -8.90
N ALA A 199 -1.33 -27.58 -9.61
CA ALA A 199 -0.78 -27.80 -10.97
C ALA A 199 -1.06 -26.65 -11.97
N GLN A 200 -1.94 -25.71 -11.62
CA GLN A 200 -2.22 -24.48 -12.38
C GLN A 200 -1.71 -23.19 -11.70
N GLY A 201 -1.12 -23.28 -10.51
CA GLY A 201 -0.55 -22.17 -9.75
C GLY A 201 -1.56 -21.07 -9.39
N ARG A 202 -2.86 -21.37 -9.28
CA ARG A 202 -3.88 -20.32 -9.12
C ARG A 202 -3.89 -19.74 -7.70
N CYS A 203 -4.25 -18.46 -7.63
CA CYS A 203 -4.59 -17.78 -6.40
C CYS A 203 -5.69 -18.56 -5.63
N PRO A 204 -5.52 -18.82 -4.32
CA PRO A 204 -6.50 -19.57 -3.53
C PRO A 204 -7.76 -18.76 -3.19
N VAL A 205 -7.78 -17.45 -3.46
CA VAL A 205 -8.98 -16.62 -3.30
C VAL A 205 -10.00 -16.98 -4.37
N ALA A 206 -11.21 -17.32 -3.95
CA ALA A 206 -12.32 -17.63 -4.84
C ALA A 206 -12.56 -16.50 -5.85
N GLY A 207 -12.71 -16.85 -7.12
CA GLY A 207 -12.94 -15.89 -8.20
C GLY A 207 -11.69 -15.13 -8.69
N CYS A 208 -10.52 -15.32 -8.09
CA CYS A 208 -9.29 -14.69 -8.60
C CYS A 208 -8.68 -15.52 -9.76
N PRO A 209 -8.58 -14.95 -10.98
CA PRO A 209 -8.05 -15.70 -12.13
C PRO A 209 -6.52 -15.74 -12.17
N LYS A 210 -5.84 -15.00 -11.29
CA LYS A 210 -4.39 -14.81 -11.34
C LYS A 210 -3.65 -16.07 -10.90
N LYS A 211 -2.53 -16.34 -11.57
CA LYS A 211 -1.59 -17.38 -11.19
C LYS A 211 -0.48 -16.76 -10.33
N LEU A 212 -0.12 -17.44 -9.27
CA LEU A 212 0.92 -17.07 -8.34
C LEU A 212 2.24 -17.72 -8.78
N GLN A 213 3.30 -16.91 -8.70
CA GLN A 213 4.67 -17.35 -8.89
C GLN A 213 5.45 -17.01 -7.63
N ALA A 214 6.37 -17.89 -7.22
CA ALA A 214 7.07 -17.77 -5.94
C ALA A 214 7.92 -16.49 -5.84
N ASP A 215 8.46 -16.03 -6.95
CA ASP A 215 9.21 -14.78 -7.11
C ASP A 215 8.33 -13.52 -7.08
N ARG A 216 7.02 -13.68 -7.28
CA ARG A 216 6.04 -12.57 -7.32
C ARG A 216 5.15 -12.51 -6.08
N VAL A 217 5.51 -13.26 -5.05
CA VAL A 217 4.90 -13.21 -3.71
C VAL A 217 5.96 -12.66 -2.76
N VAL A 218 5.82 -11.40 -2.39
CA VAL A 218 6.84 -10.62 -1.68
C VAL A 218 6.23 -9.88 -0.51
N CYS A 219 7.01 -9.64 0.55
CA CYS A 219 6.64 -8.68 1.58
C CYS A 219 7.15 -7.32 1.12
N ASP A 220 6.27 -6.52 0.51
CA ASP A 220 6.63 -5.15 0.11
C ASP A 220 6.75 -4.24 1.36
N PRO A 221 7.54 -3.15 1.30
CA PRO A 221 7.75 -2.28 2.46
C PRO A 221 6.49 -1.62 3.03
N LEU A 222 5.41 -1.51 2.25
CA LEU A 222 4.15 -0.90 2.69
C LEU A 222 3.25 -1.89 3.43
N LEU A 223 3.33 -3.18 3.11
CA LEU A 223 2.49 -4.21 3.70
C LEU A 223 2.55 -4.23 5.25
N PRO A 224 3.72 -4.21 5.91
CA PRO A 224 3.77 -4.16 7.38
C PRO A 224 3.12 -2.90 7.96
N ILE A 225 3.25 -1.76 7.27
CA ILE A 225 2.68 -0.48 7.69
C ILE A 225 1.15 -0.55 7.63
N GLU A 226 0.61 -1.07 6.53
CA GLU A 226 -0.85 -1.25 6.37
C GLU A 226 -1.45 -2.22 7.39
N ILE A 227 -0.72 -3.28 7.73
CA ILE A 227 -1.14 -4.23 8.75
C ILE A 227 -1.15 -3.55 10.13
N ASP A 228 -0.14 -2.74 10.42
CA ASP A 228 -0.06 -2.01 11.68
C ASP A 228 -1.14 -0.92 11.80
N GLU A 229 -1.42 -0.20 10.72
CA GLU A 229 -2.58 0.72 10.62
C GLU A 229 -3.89 -0.02 10.97
N LEU A 230 -4.14 -1.19 10.37
CA LEU A 230 -5.34 -1.98 10.65
C LEU A 230 -5.41 -2.46 12.11
N ARG A 231 -4.27 -2.83 12.72
CA ARG A 231 -4.18 -3.18 14.15
C ARG A 231 -4.52 -1.99 15.05
N SER A 232 -4.10 -0.80 14.68
CA SER A 232 -4.36 0.42 15.45
C SER A 232 -5.83 0.84 15.37
N MET A 233 -6.44 0.71 14.19
CA MET A 233 -7.86 1.00 13.98
C MET A 233 -8.77 0.04 14.73
N SER A 234 -8.51 -1.27 14.64
CA SER A 234 -9.29 -2.28 15.38
C SER A 234 -9.27 -2.07 16.90
N LYS A 235 -8.13 -1.66 17.48
CA LYS A 235 -8.03 -1.28 18.90
C LYS A 235 -8.88 -0.07 19.27
N GLN A 236 -8.95 0.94 18.39
CA GLN A 236 -9.78 2.12 18.60
C GLN A 236 -11.27 1.77 18.53
N GLN A 237 -11.67 0.91 17.59
CA GLN A 237 -13.05 0.47 17.43
C GLN A 237 -13.54 -0.34 18.65
N THR A 238 -12.72 -1.28 19.14
CA THR A 238 -13.05 -2.03 20.38
C THR A 238 -13.17 -1.16 21.63
N ARG A 239 -12.57 0.04 21.65
CA ARG A 239 -12.74 1.00 22.75
C ARG A 239 -14.05 1.79 22.66
N ALA A 240 -14.58 1.97 21.46
CA ALA A 240 -15.83 2.69 21.24
C ALA A 240 -17.08 1.79 21.47
N ASP A 241 -16.96 0.48 21.22
CA ASP A 241 -18.07 -0.49 21.38
C ASP A 241 -18.32 -0.96 22.82
N VAL A 242 -17.58 -0.46 23.82
CA VAL A 242 -17.90 -0.71 25.24
C VAL A 242 -19.07 0.19 25.64
N ILE A 243 -20.27 -0.15 25.17
CA ILE A 243 -21.52 0.37 25.71
C ILE A 243 -21.79 -0.44 26.97
N GLU A 244 -21.60 0.17 28.15
CA GLU A 244 -22.07 -0.41 29.41
C GLU A 244 -23.60 -0.47 29.36
N ASP A 245 -24.14 -1.69 29.31
CA ASP A 245 -25.56 -1.98 29.40
C ASP A 245 -26.03 -1.70 30.84
N PHE A 246 -26.56 -0.51 31.08
CA PHE A 246 -27.09 -0.07 32.39
C PHE A 246 -28.55 -0.48 32.59
N THR A 247 -29.06 -1.51 31.91
CA THR A 247 -30.44 -2.00 32.14
C THR A 247 -30.55 -2.91 33.37
N GLU A 248 -30.04 -2.47 34.52
CA GLU A 248 -30.54 -2.99 35.79
C GLU A 248 -31.79 -2.20 36.16
N LEU A 249 -32.95 -2.80 35.93
CA LEU A 249 -34.21 -2.33 36.49
C LEU A 249 -34.14 -2.57 38.00
N ASP A 250 -34.15 -1.51 38.79
CA ASP A 250 -34.41 -1.58 40.22
C ASP A 250 -35.76 -2.29 40.43
N GLU A 251 -35.72 -3.55 40.88
CA GLU A 251 -36.90 -4.26 41.37
C GLU A 251 -37.27 -3.67 42.74
N ASP A 252 -38.04 -2.58 42.72
CA ASP A 252 -38.88 -2.15 43.84
C ASP A 252 -40.12 -3.06 43.91
N ASP A 253 -40.14 -4.00 44.87
CA ASP A 253 -41.30 -4.33 45.74
C ASP A 253 -40.95 -5.36 46.84
#